data_AF-A0A8J4VNK4-F1
#
_entry.id   AF-A0A8J4VNK4-F1
#
_cell.length_a   1.000
_cell.length_b   1.000
_cell.length_c   1.000
_cell.angle_alpha   90.00
_cell.angle_beta   90.00
_cell.angle_gamma   90.00
#
_symmetry.space_group_name_H-M   'P 1'
#
loop_
_entity.id
_entity.type
_entity.pdbx_description
1 polymer ?
#
loop_
_entity_poly.entity_id
_entity_poly.type
_entity_poly.pdbx_seq_one_letter_code
_entity_poly.pdbx_strand_id
1 'polypeptide(L)'
;MGLEIARQESEVSKKHRRLLCYEDDPEVLNGDTGFDEIRGITLSLPQPRKMQLNLGKMKSLKYLTIRNVTCEDLKSLPNGLRLLDWNEFPLSSLPSTFEPTKLVVLNMQRSHIELDKNFEV
;
A
#
# COMPACT_ATOMS: atom_id res chain seq x y z
N MET A 1 -15.71 -31.44 26.75
CA MET A 1 -16.49 -30.36 26.11
C MET A 1 -15.74 -29.07 26.35
N GLY A 2 -15.28 -28.43 25.28
CA GLY A 2 -14.42 -27.24 25.36
C GLY A 2 -13.29 -27.35 24.35
N LEU A 3 -13.33 -26.50 23.32
CA LEU A 3 -12.46 -25.33 23.26
C LEU A 3 -12.81 -24.53 22.01
N GLU A 4 -13.22 -23.30 22.27
CA GLU A 4 -13.47 -22.25 21.31
C GLU A 4 -12.30 -22.12 20.33
N ILE A 5 -12.65 -21.93 19.06
CA ILE A 5 -11.71 -21.82 17.96
C ILE A 5 -10.95 -20.50 18.16
N ALA A 6 -9.72 -20.63 18.63
CA ALA A 6 -8.72 -19.57 18.65
C ALA A 6 -8.59 -19.03 17.23
N ARG A 7 -9.08 -17.81 17.03
CA ARG A 7 -8.91 -17.03 15.81
C ARG A 7 -7.41 -16.80 15.69
N GLN A 8 -6.79 -17.54 14.76
CA GLN A 8 -5.36 -17.57 14.51
C GLN A 8 -4.93 -16.16 14.07
N GLU A 9 -4.43 -15.37 15.03
CA GLU A 9 -3.59 -14.22 14.77
C GLU A 9 -2.49 -14.69 13.81
N SER A 10 -2.45 -14.14 12.60
CA SER A 10 -1.47 -14.50 11.60
C SER A 10 -0.06 -14.31 12.16
N GLU A 11 0.61 -15.45 12.39
CA GLU A 11 1.91 -15.63 13.02
C GLU A 11 3.10 -15.08 12.19
N VAL A 12 2.83 -14.19 11.22
CA VAL A 12 3.84 -13.55 10.38
C VAL A 12 4.33 -12.22 10.97
N SER A 13 3.59 -11.61 11.91
CA SER A 13 3.89 -10.24 12.35
C SER A 13 4.86 -10.10 13.52
N LYS A 14 5.27 -11.17 14.22
CA LYS A 14 6.14 -11.04 15.40
C LYS A 14 7.65 -11.00 15.10
N LYS A 15 8.11 -11.38 13.89
CA LYS A 15 9.56 -11.38 13.55
C LYS A 15 10.02 -10.34 12.53
N HIS A 16 9.09 -9.67 11.83
CA HIS A 16 9.42 -8.61 10.88
C HIS A 16 8.70 -7.31 11.29
N ARG A 17 9.25 -6.56 12.26
CA ARG A 17 8.82 -5.20 12.68
C ARG A 17 8.69 -4.15 11.55
N ARG A 18 8.84 -4.54 10.29
CA ARG A 18 9.01 -3.69 9.10
C ARG A 18 8.03 -4.01 7.97
N LEU A 19 7.21 -5.06 8.09
CA LEU A 19 6.24 -5.46 7.07
C LEU A 19 4.86 -5.56 7.73
N LEU A 20 3.87 -4.82 7.23
CA LEU A 20 2.49 -4.90 7.71
C LEU A 20 1.62 -5.59 6.67
N CYS A 21 0.88 -6.60 7.12
CA CYS A 21 -0.08 -7.33 6.32
C CYS A 21 -1.47 -7.10 6.91
N TYR A 22 -2.40 -6.64 6.09
CA TYR A 22 -3.79 -6.44 6.48
C TYR A 22 -4.70 -7.25 5.58
N GLU A 23 -5.44 -8.16 6.23
CA GLU A 23 -6.42 -9.03 5.59
C GLU A 23 -7.85 -8.72 6.08
N ASP A 24 -8.02 -8.23 7.32
CA ASP A 24 -9.35 -8.02 7.91
C ASP A 24 -9.63 -6.62 8.50
N ASP A 25 -8.63 -5.91 9.06
CA ASP A 25 -8.87 -4.62 9.72
C ASP A 25 -7.82 -3.55 9.37
N PRO A 26 -8.12 -2.63 8.43
CA PRO A 26 -7.14 -1.68 7.94
C PRO A 26 -7.14 -0.34 8.71
N GLU A 27 -7.98 -0.14 9.74
CA GLU A 27 -8.14 1.17 10.41
C GLU A 27 -6.85 1.65 11.11
N VAL A 28 -5.96 0.74 11.45
CA VAL A 28 -4.69 1.06 12.10
C VAL A 28 -3.73 1.85 11.20
N LEU A 29 -3.87 1.87 9.87
CA LEU A 29 -3.04 2.68 8.97
C LEU A 29 -3.26 4.21 9.11
N ASN A 30 -4.24 4.62 9.92
CA ASN A 30 -4.53 6.02 10.22
C ASN A 30 -3.97 6.51 11.56
N GLY A 31 -3.30 5.64 12.34
CA GLY A 31 -2.61 6.04 13.56
C GLY A 31 -1.36 6.89 13.28
N ASP A 32 -0.87 7.63 14.27
CA ASP A 32 0.30 8.52 14.11
C ASP A 32 1.62 7.91 14.62
N THR A 33 1.60 6.76 15.29
CA THR A 33 2.76 6.26 16.04
C THR A 33 3.24 4.90 15.52
N GLY A 34 4.48 4.84 15.01
CA GLY A 34 5.17 3.59 14.62
C GLY A 34 5.37 3.36 13.12
N PHE A 35 4.93 4.29 12.25
CA PHE A 35 4.98 4.12 10.79
C PHE A 35 6.37 4.34 10.16
N ASP A 36 7.27 5.03 10.86
CA ASP A 36 8.58 5.41 10.33
C ASP A 36 9.54 4.21 10.16
N GLU A 37 9.30 3.09 10.86
CA GLU A 37 10.12 1.88 10.71
C GLU A 37 9.57 0.90 9.64
N ILE A 38 8.36 1.16 9.14
CA ILE A 38 7.68 0.29 8.20
C ILE A 38 8.34 0.42 6.83
N ARG A 39 8.78 -0.71 6.30
CA ARG A 39 9.42 -0.81 4.98
C ARG A 39 8.52 -1.46 3.95
N GLY A 40 7.51 -2.21 4.34
CA GLY A 40 6.58 -2.81 3.39
C GLY A 40 5.17 -2.93 3.94
N ILE A 41 4.20 -2.78 3.04
CA ILE A 41 2.78 -2.90 3.33
C ILE A 41 2.16 -3.78 2.25
N THR A 42 1.41 -4.79 2.68
CA THR A 42 0.54 -5.60 1.82
C THR A 42 -0.89 -5.47 2.32
N LEU A 43 -1.76 -4.86 1.52
CA LEU A 43 -3.20 -4.76 1.77
C LEU A 43 -3.90 -5.66 0.77
N SER A 44 -4.63 -6.65 1.26
CA SER A 44 -5.39 -7.56 0.40
C SER A 44 -6.71 -7.88 1.08
N LEU A 45 -7.76 -7.20 0.64
CA LEU A 45 -9.09 -7.42 1.17
C LEU A 45 -9.85 -8.43 0.32
N PRO A 46 -10.78 -9.22 0.89
CA PRO A 46 -11.58 -10.17 0.15
C PRO A 46 -12.56 -9.49 -0.82
N GLN A 47 -12.95 -8.25 -0.54
CA GLN A 47 -13.87 -7.46 -1.37
C GLN A 47 -13.35 -6.02 -1.55
N PRO A 48 -13.64 -5.38 -2.70
CA PRO A 48 -13.28 -3.98 -2.93
C PRO A 48 -13.82 -3.07 -1.83
N ARG A 49 -12.93 -2.35 -1.15
CA ARG A 49 -13.30 -1.37 -0.11
C ARG A 49 -12.66 -0.02 -0.40
N LYS A 50 -13.44 1.04 -0.21
CA LYS A 50 -12.92 2.41 -0.23
C LYS A 50 -12.25 2.72 1.10
N MET A 51 -11.03 3.27 1.04
CA MET A 51 -10.26 3.61 2.22
C MET A 51 -9.36 4.81 1.96
N GLN A 52 -9.20 5.67 2.96
CA GLN A 52 -8.18 6.71 2.94
C GLN A 52 -6.83 6.14 3.41
N LEU A 53 -5.79 6.31 2.59
CA LEU A 53 -4.44 5.84 2.87
C LEU A 53 -3.46 7.02 2.95
N ASN A 54 -2.88 7.23 4.13
CA ASN A 54 -1.92 8.31 4.38
C ASN A 54 -0.47 7.86 4.18
N LEU A 55 -0.14 7.38 2.97
CA LEU A 55 1.17 6.80 2.66
C LEU A 55 2.33 7.79 2.76
N GLY A 56 2.08 9.09 2.60
CA GLY A 56 3.10 10.14 2.75
C GLY A 56 3.73 10.23 4.15
N LYS A 57 3.05 9.72 5.20
CA LYS A 57 3.62 9.67 6.56
C LYS A 57 4.67 8.56 6.71
N MET A 58 4.65 7.53 5.85
CA MET A 58 5.50 6.34 5.94
C MET A 58 6.80 6.54 5.14
N LYS A 59 7.71 7.38 5.64
CA LYS A 59 8.93 7.79 4.92
C LYS A 59 9.88 6.64 4.57
N SER A 60 9.90 5.58 5.39
CA SER A 60 10.75 4.40 5.17
C SER A 60 10.12 3.33 4.29
N LEU A 61 8.90 3.54 3.79
CA LEU A 61 8.18 2.56 2.99
C LEU A 61 8.91 2.33 1.64
N LYS A 62 9.18 1.06 1.35
CA LYS A 62 9.89 0.60 0.15
C LYS A 62 9.06 -0.33 -0.72
N TYR A 63 8.14 -1.08 -0.12
CA TYR A 63 7.36 -2.09 -0.82
C TYR A 63 5.87 -1.88 -0.54
N LEU A 64 5.08 -1.63 -1.57
CA LEU A 64 3.63 -1.46 -1.42
C LEU A 64 2.91 -2.40 -2.37
N THR A 65 2.06 -3.24 -1.80
CA THR A 65 1.17 -4.14 -2.55
C THR A 65 -0.26 -3.93 -2.08
N ILE A 66 -1.15 -3.58 -3.01
CA ILE A 66 -2.56 -3.30 -2.72
C ILE A 66 -3.46 -4.06 -3.70
N ARG A 67 -4.45 -4.76 -3.13
CA ARG A 67 -5.48 -5.53 -3.81
C ARG A 67 -6.84 -5.23 -3.19
N ASN A 68 -7.84 -4.98 -4.03
CA ASN A 68 -9.22 -4.71 -3.61
C ASN A 68 -9.37 -3.52 -2.64
N VAL A 69 -8.49 -2.52 -2.75
CA VAL A 69 -8.59 -1.25 -2.00
C VAL A 69 -8.53 -0.10 -2.98
N THR A 70 -9.57 0.74 -2.94
CA THR A 70 -9.65 1.98 -3.72
C THR A 70 -9.43 3.16 -2.77
N CYS A 71 -8.56 4.10 -3.14
CA CYS A 71 -8.24 5.27 -2.33
C CYS A 71 -8.60 6.56 -3.07
N GLU A 72 -9.71 7.22 -2.70
CA GLU A 72 -10.18 8.43 -3.40
C GLU A 72 -9.29 9.66 -3.14
N ASP A 73 -8.64 9.74 -1.98
CA ASP A 73 -7.86 10.92 -1.55
C ASP A 73 -6.35 10.65 -1.46
N LEU A 74 -5.78 9.91 -2.42
CA LEU A 74 -4.34 9.64 -2.41
C LEU A 74 -3.54 10.94 -2.70
N LYS A 75 -3.03 11.59 -1.66
CA LYS A 75 -2.31 12.88 -1.78
C LYS A 75 -0.83 12.73 -2.11
N SER A 76 -0.19 11.71 -1.57
CA SER A 76 1.26 11.54 -1.69
C SER A 76 1.68 10.08 -1.56
N LEU A 77 2.77 9.77 -2.25
CA LEU A 77 3.47 8.50 -2.17
C LEU A 77 4.89 8.72 -1.63
N PRO A 78 5.43 7.80 -0.83
CA PRO A 78 6.78 7.95 -0.29
C PRO A 78 7.84 7.76 -1.38
N ASN A 79 8.72 8.76 -1.56
CA ASN A 79 9.82 8.74 -2.55
C ASN A 79 10.85 7.61 -2.33
N GLY A 80 10.78 6.92 -1.19
CA GLY A 80 11.58 5.72 -0.90
C GLY A 80 11.09 4.44 -1.57
N LEU A 81 9.93 4.47 -2.25
CA LEU A 81 9.33 3.29 -2.88
C LEU A 81 10.25 2.66 -3.93
N ARG A 82 10.41 1.35 -3.81
CA ARG A 82 11.12 0.49 -4.76
C ARG A 82 10.17 -0.42 -5.52
N LEU A 83 9.06 -0.80 -4.91
CA LEU A 83 8.01 -1.60 -5.52
C LEU A 83 6.67 -0.96 -5.21
N LEU A 84 5.91 -0.68 -6.27
CA LEU A 84 4.52 -0.25 -6.22
C LEU A 84 3.69 -1.25 -7.04
N ASP A 85 2.87 -2.03 -6.35
CA ASP A 85 1.95 -2.98 -6.97
C ASP A 85 0.51 -2.68 -6.50
N TRP A 86 -0.24 -1.93 -7.30
CA TRP A 86 -1.55 -1.42 -6.92
C TRP A 86 -2.54 -1.56 -8.08
N ASN A 87 -3.39 -2.58 -8.00
CA ASN A 87 -4.44 -2.79 -9.00
C ASN A 87 -5.52 -1.72 -8.87
N GLU A 88 -6.03 -1.22 -10.00
CA GLU A 88 -7.06 -0.18 -10.04
C GLU A 88 -6.61 1.07 -9.27
N PHE A 89 -5.37 1.48 -9.52
CA PHE A 89 -4.78 2.69 -8.93
C PHE A 89 -5.71 3.89 -9.18
N PRO A 90 -6.03 4.66 -8.12
CA PRO A 90 -7.18 5.56 -8.15
C PRO A 90 -6.93 6.87 -8.90
N LEU A 91 -5.68 7.24 -9.14
CA LEU A 91 -5.33 8.49 -9.82
C LEU A 91 -5.06 8.24 -11.30
N SER A 92 -5.39 9.22 -12.14
CA SER A 92 -5.05 9.25 -13.56
C SER A 92 -3.58 9.56 -13.83
N SER A 93 -2.83 10.03 -12.84
CA SER A 93 -1.39 10.26 -12.90
C SER A 93 -0.74 9.95 -11.55
N LEU A 94 0.59 9.75 -11.53
CA LEU A 94 1.31 9.73 -10.27
C LEU A 94 1.21 11.10 -9.56
N PRO A 95 1.20 11.15 -8.22
CA PRO A 95 1.21 12.41 -7.49
C PRO A 95 2.41 13.27 -7.89
N SER A 96 2.21 14.58 -8.10
CA SER A 96 3.29 15.51 -8.49
C SER A 96 4.43 15.60 -7.46
N THR A 97 4.16 15.24 -6.21
CA THR A 97 5.14 15.19 -5.12
C THR A 97 5.97 13.90 -5.10
N PHE A 98 5.56 12.89 -5.88
CA PHE A 98 6.21 11.59 -5.92
C PHE A 98 7.32 11.59 -6.95
N GLU A 99 8.55 11.42 -6.48
CA GLU A 99 9.73 11.26 -7.32
C GLU A 99 10.12 9.78 -7.39
N PRO A 100 9.84 9.06 -8.49
CA PRO A 100 10.08 7.63 -8.63
C PRO A 100 11.56 7.28 -8.85
N THR A 101 12.51 8.02 -8.25
CA THR A 101 13.97 7.85 -8.45
C THR A 101 14.50 6.50 -7.99
N LYS A 102 13.82 5.87 -7.01
CA LYS A 102 14.19 4.58 -6.42
C LYS A 102 13.26 3.44 -6.86
N LEU A 103 12.27 3.74 -7.68
CA LEU A 103 11.25 2.79 -8.09
C LEU A 103 11.85 1.81 -9.10
N VAL A 104 11.79 0.52 -8.77
CA VAL A 104 12.32 -0.57 -9.60
C VAL A 104 11.17 -1.34 -10.26
N VAL A 105 10.07 -1.51 -9.54
CA VAL A 105 8.90 -2.25 -10.00
C VAL A 105 7.67 -1.37 -9.88
N LEU A 106 6.96 -1.20 -10.99
CA LEU A 106 5.69 -0.51 -11.07
C LEU A 106 4.66 -1.44 -11.73
N ASN A 107 3.67 -1.87 -10.97
CA ASN A 107 2.56 -2.67 -11.43
C ASN A 107 1.25 -1.96 -11.05
N MET A 108 0.51 -1.49 -12.04
CA MET A 108 -0.74 -0.74 -11.83
C MET A 108 -1.78 -1.23 -12.85
N GLN A 109 -2.11 -2.52 -12.79
CA GLN A 109 -3.04 -3.12 -13.73
C GLN A 109 -4.45 -2.53 -13.54
N ARG A 110 -5.17 -2.37 -14.66
CA ARG A 110 -6.56 -1.85 -14.68
C ARG A 110 -6.70 -0.45 -14.10
N SER A 111 -5.60 0.30 -14.02
CA SER A 111 -5.58 1.70 -13.62
C SER A 111 -5.82 2.59 -14.82
N HIS A 112 -6.45 3.75 -14.61
CA HIS A 112 -6.68 4.75 -15.65
C HIS A 112 -5.51 5.73 -15.78
N ILE A 113 -4.27 5.24 -15.64
CA ILE A 113 -3.10 6.10 -15.68
C ILE A 113 -2.81 6.55 -17.11
N GLU A 114 -2.75 7.86 -17.30
CA GLU A 114 -2.32 8.48 -18.54
C GLU A 114 -0.80 8.61 -18.48
N LEU A 115 -0.10 7.85 -19.31
CA LEU A 115 1.33 8.07 -19.55
C LEU A 115 1.44 9.26 -20.51
N ASP A 116 2.33 10.19 -20.16
CA ASP A 116 2.66 11.30 -21.05
C ASP A 116 3.07 10.75 -22.42
N LYS A 117 2.51 11.31 -23.50
CA LYS A 117 2.58 10.75 -24.86
C LYS A 117 3.99 10.77 -25.47
N ASN A 118 5.00 11.18 -24.72
CA ASN A 118 6.37 11.34 -25.20
C ASN A 118 7.21 10.05 -25.12
N PHE A 119 6.59 8.88 -24.92
CA PHE A 119 7.23 7.59 -25.17
C PHE A 119 7.12 7.23 -26.66
N GLU A 120 7.61 8.10 -27.55
CA GLU A 120 7.98 7.69 -28.90
C GLU A 120 9.35 6.99 -28.80
N VAL A 121 9.35 5.70 -29.13
CA VAL A 121 10.57 4.85 -29.25
C VAL A 121 10.96 4.80 -30.72
#